data_AF-A0A9E3DT44-F1
#
_entry.id   AF-A0A9E3DT44-F1
#
_cell.length_a   1.000
_cell.length_b   1.000
_cell.length_c   1.000
_cell.angle_alpha   90.00
_cell.angle_beta   90.00
_cell.angle_gamma   90.00
#
_symmetry.space_group_name_H-M   'P 1'
#
loop_
_entity.id
_entity.type
_entity.pdbx_description
1 polymer ?
#
loop_
_entity_poly.entity_id
_entity_poly.type
_entity_poly.pdbx_seq_one_letter_code
_entity_poly.pdbx_strand_id
1 'polypeptide(L)' 'MGGTEPEEAITAARSDDPRSVAREGLLGLGYSVTEVDALLDRVAGESAEDLIAEALRMARR' A
#
# COMPACT_ATOMS: atom_id res chain seq x y z
N MET A 1 11.92 -6.47 41.22
CA MET A 1 12.62 -6.57 39.92
C MET A 1 11.68 -7.33 39.01
N GLY A 2 11.28 -6.72 37.89
CA GLY A 2 10.25 -7.22 36.99
C GLY A 2 9.70 -6.05 36.19
N GLY A 3 10.56 -5.47 35.35
CA GLY A 3 10.14 -4.43 34.42
C GLY A 3 9.16 -5.04 33.44
N THR A 4 7.96 -4.48 33.36
CA THR A 4 7.09 -4.66 32.21
C THR A 4 7.77 -3.92 31.07
N GLU A 5 8.57 -4.65 30.30
CA GLU A 5 9.02 -4.20 29.00
C GLU A 5 7.76 -3.81 28.23
N PRO A 6 7.63 -2.56 27.74
CA PRO A 6 6.66 -2.32 26.69
C PRO A 6 7.16 -3.15 25.52
N GLU A 7 6.61 -4.34 25.30
CA GLU A 7 6.69 -4.98 24.00
C GLU A 7 6.11 -3.94 23.05
N GLU A 8 7.04 -3.26 22.38
CA GLU A 8 6.78 -2.17 21.47
C GLU A 8 5.67 -2.67 20.56
N ALA A 9 4.50 -2.05 20.71
CA ALA A 9 3.42 -2.14 19.76
C ALA A 9 4.07 -2.07 18.40
N ILE A 10 4.12 -3.22 17.70
CA ILE A 10 4.64 -3.29 16.34
C ILE A 10 3.74 -2.32 15.63
N THR A 11 4.27 -1.12 15.43
CA THR A 11 3.50 0.02 14.97
C THR A 11 3.39 -0.21 13.48
N ALA A 12 2.49 -1.11 13.11
CA ALA A 12 1.98 -1.28 11.77
C ALA A 12 1.29 0.01 11.27
N ALA A 13 1.22 1.06 12.10
CA ALA A 13 0.72 2.39 11.76
C ALA A 13 1.49 3.14 10.66
N ARG A 14 2.48 2.52 9.99
CA ARG A 14 3.07 3.06 8.74
C ARG A 14 2.55 2.36 7.47
N SER A 15 1.86 1.23 7.59
CA SER A 15 1.40 0.40 6.45
C SER A 15 -0.07 -0.02 6.53
N ASP A 16 -0.90 0.60 7.37
CA ASP A 16 -2.33 0.25 7.45
C ASP A 16 -3.20 0.94 6.39
N ASP A 17 -2.71 1.99 5.72
CA ASP A 17 -3.46 2.60 4.62
C ASP A 17 -3.42 1.67 3.39
N PRO A 18 -4.57 1.14 2.92
CA PRO A 18 -4.61 0.27 1.75
C PRO A 18 -3.93 0.87 0.51
N ARG A 19 -3.99 2.21 0.39
CA ARG A 19 -3.30 2.96 -0.66
C ARG A 19 -1.78 2.94 -0.54
N SER A 20 -1.24 3.02 0.68
CA SER A 20 0.21 2.98 0.91
C SER A 20 0.78 1.61 0.57
N VAL A 21 0.10 0.54 0.97
CA VAL A 21 0.48 -0.85 0.63
C VAL A 21 0.37 -1.06 -0.88
N ALA A 22 -0.70 -0.58 -1.52
CA ALA A 22 -0.86 -0.68 -2.97
C ALA A 22 0.26 0.06 -3.72
N ARG A 23 0.64 1.24 -3.23
CA ARG A 23 1.71 2.06 -3.81
C ARG A 23 3.06 1.34 -3.76
N GLU A 24 3.43 0.80 -2.59
CA GLU A 24 4.67 0.04 -2.45
C GLU A 24 4.68 -1.22 -3.33
N GLY A 25 3.55 -1.92 -3.42
CA GLY A 25 3.40 -3.07 -4.31
C GLY A 25 3.64 -2.72 -5.78
N LEU A 26 3.01 -1.65 -6.29
CA LEU A 26 3.18 -1.21 -7.67
C LEU A 26 4.60 -0.71 -7.95
N LEU A 27 5.22 0.01 -7.02
CA LEU A 27 6.63 0.41 -7.12
C LEU A 27 7.56 -0.80 -7.21
N GLY A 28 7.31 -1.84 -6.39
CA GLY A 28 8.05 -3.10 -6.42
C GLY A 28 7.91 -3.88 -7.73
N LEU A 29 6.81 -3.68 -8.46
CA LEU A 29 6.59 -4.25 -9.80
C LEU A 29 7.31 -3.49 -10.92
N GLY A 30 7.95 -2.35 -10.61
CA GLY A 30 8.73 -1.55 -11.55
C GLY A 30 8.01 -0.34 -12.14
N TYR A 31 6.81 0.00 -11.64
CA TYR A 31 6.14 1.25 -12.02
C TYR A 31 6.84 2.46 -11.40
N SER A 32 6.81 3.60 -12.09
CA SER A 32 7.36 4.85 -11.55
C SER A 32 6.41 5.48 -10.53
N VAL A 33 6.94 6.26 -9.59
CA VAL A 33 6.13 6.94 -8.54
C VAL A 33 4.99 7.74 -9.15
N THR A 34 5.25 8.50 -10.20
CA THR A 34 4.24 9.32 -10.88
C THR A 34 3.15 8.46 -11.52
N GLU A 35 3.51 7.32 -12.10
CA GLU A 35 2.55 6.38 -12.70
C GLU A 35 1.68 5.72 -11.64
N VAL A 36 2.30 5.30 -10.54
CA VAL A 36 1.60 4.69 -9.41
C VAL A 36 0.61 5.67 -8.80
N ASP A 37 1.03 6.89 -8.51
CA ASP A 37 0.14 7.91 -7.95
C ASP A 37 -1.02 8.22 -8.93
N ALA A 38 -0.75 8.31 -10.24
CA ALA A 38 -1.78 8.55 -11.25
C ALA A 38 -2.76 7.37 -11.44
N LEU A 39 -2.29 6.13 -11.25
CA LEU A 39 -3.14 4.94 -11.27
C LEU A 39 -4.00 4.86 -10.00
N LEU A 40 -3.40 5.06 -8.83
CA LEU A 40 -4.07 5.01 -7.52
C LEU A 40 -5.10 6.13 -7.30
N ASP A 41 -4.92 7.28 -7.95
CA ASP A 41 -5.89 8.38 -7.94
C ASP A 41 -7.18 8.04 -8.72
N ARG A 42 -7.08 7.12 -9.69
CA ARG A 42 -8.21 6.72 -10.55
C ARG A 42 -8.94 5.48 -10.06
N VAL A 43 -8.39 4.78 -9.07
CA VAL A 43 -8.99 3.56 -8.52
C VAL A 43 -9.51 3.79 -7.10
N ALA A 44 -10.61 3.10 -6.80
CA ALA A 44 -11.20 3.05 -5.47
C ALA A 44 -11.30 1.58 -5.06
N GLY A 45 -10.96 1.30 -3.81
CA GLY A 45 -10.94 -0.04 -3.25
C GLY A 45 -10.89 0.04 -1.73
N GLU A 46 -11.40 -1.00 -1.09
CA GLU A 46 -11.46 -1.09 0.37
C GLU A 46 -10.19 -1.77 0.92
N SER A 47 -9.46 -2.48 0.08
CA SER A 47 -8.21 -3.18 0.41
C SER A 47 -7.10 -2.85 -0.59
N ALA A 48 -5.86 -3.14 -0.20
CA ALA A 48 -4.68 -2.86 -1.02
C ALA A 48 -4.70 -3.71 -2.30
N GLU A 49 -5.14 -4.96 -2.18
CA GLU A 49 -5.29 -5.92 -3.26
C GLU A 49 -6.27 -5.41 -4.32
N ASP A 50 -7.41 -4.83 -3.91
CA ASP A 50 -8.40 -4.27 -4.84
C ASP A 50 -7.79 -3.11 -5.64
N LEU A 51 -7.09 -2.22 -4.95
CA LEU A 51 -6.42 -1.06 -5.57
C LEU A 51 -5.34 -1.50 -6.55
N ILE A 52 -4.50 -2.48 -6.18
CA ILE A 52 -3.45 -3.03 -7.06
C ILE A 52 -4.08 -3.70 -8.28
N ALA A 53 -5.07 -4.56 -8.07
CA ALA A 53 -5.71 -5.31 -9.15
C ALA A 53 -6.33 -4.36 -10.19
N GLU A 54 -7.02 -3.32 -9.74
CA GLU A 54 -7.65 -2.36 -10.63
C GLU A 54 -6.62 -1.46 -11.34
N ALA A 55 -5.58 -1.00 -10.62
CA ALA A 55 -4.49 -0.24 -11.23
C ALA A 55 -3.77 -1.04 -12.34
N LEU A 56 -3.47 -2.32 -12.09
CA LEU A 56 -2.84 -3.21 -13.07
C LEU A 56 -3.76 -3.49 -14.28
N ARG A 57 -5.07 -3.60 -14.03
CA ARG A 57 -6.07 -3.74 -15.10
C ARG A 57 -6.10 -2.52 -16.00
N MET A 58 -6.00 -1.32 -15.42
CA MET A 58 -5.94 -0.05 -16.17
C MET A 58 -4.64 0.10 -16.96
N ALA A 59 -3.49 -0.28 -16.38
CA ALA A 59 -2.19 -0.18 -17.04
C ALA A 59 -2.03 -1.13 -18.25
N ARG A 60 -2.80 -2.23 -18.29
CA ARG A 60 -2.80 -3.20 -19.39
C ARG A 60 -3.71 -2.80 -20.57
N ARG A 61 -4.50 -1.75 -20.43
CA ARG A 61 -5.39 -1.25 -21.48
C ARG A 61 -4.68 -0.29 -22.42
#